data_AF-A0A5B0GWH1-F1
#
_entry.id   AF-A0A5B0GWH1-F1
#
_cell.length_a   1.000
_cell.length_b   1.000
_cell.length_c   1.000
_cell.angle_alpha   90.00
_cell.angle_beta   90.00
_cell.angle_gamma   90.00
#
_symmetry.space_group_name_H-M   'P 1'
#
loop_
_entity.id
_entity.type
_entity.pdbx_description
1 polymer ?
#
loop_
_entity_poly.entity_id
_entity_poly.type
_entity_poly.pdbx_seq_one_letter_code
_entity_poly.pdbx_strand_id
1 'polypeptide(L)'
;MKKHSVHAIAARALRISVLAMVAARTPLQVVTHTVSQSETRVPPGQYELDPHHWSITFDVDHFKYSRFTMRLDRATAKLDWDEGGLDRSSVAATIDAASVDTNVPLLDKLVKGADMFDVARYPQIQFVSTRFERTGDARGTLTGNLTIRGATRPVTLDVTFNGFAPDPLTKQDTLGFSAEGHFSRARFGLSTWFPAVGDEVDVRIQAEFVRQPAAPERATGVPDMSLKRVINGPVRDQLAASACGHPANTQTTHLPRSQGPPFELVNRYVPPQRHGRWRHDIVRRSVVFLFGCLGFTRMSSQGGRIQPVDATHLRLRKQWECCIHRLNPPCVH
;
A
#
# COMPACT_ATOMS: atom_id res chain seq x y z
N MET A 1 63.77 21.75 -67.70
CA MET A 1 63.02 22.89 -67.11
C MET A 1 61.69 22.39 -66.57
N LYS A 2 61.51 22.32 -65.24
CA LYS A 2 60.23 22.60 -64.55
C LYS A 2 60.47 22.61 -63.04
N LYS A 3 60.12 23.75 -62.44
CA LYS A 3 60.34 24.14 -61.05
C LYS A 3 59.43 23.32 -60.14
N HIS A 4 59.97 22.60 -59.17
CA HIS A 4 59.15 22.02 -58.10
C HIS A 4 58.96 23.04 -56.98
N SER A 5 57.67 23.29 -56.75
CA SER A 5 57.08 24.35 -55.94
C SER A 5 57.49 24.27 -54.48
N VAL A 6 58.10 25.34 -54.02
CA VAL A 6 58.24 25.68 -52.61
C VAL A 6 56.84 25.97 -52.03
N HIS A 7 56.65 25.72 -50.74
CA HIS A 7 55.53 26.18 -49.89
C HIS A 7 54.20 25.40 -50.02
N ALA A 8 54.01 24.15 -49.56
CA ALA A 8 54.52 23.47 -48.37
C ALA A 8 54.18 24.09 -46.99
N ILE A 9 53.44 25.22 -46.91
CA ILE A 9 53.19 25.89 -45.61
C ILE A 9 51.71 26.05 -45.23
N ALA A 10 50.75 26.03 -46.17
CA ALA A 10 49.34 26.29 -45.82
C ALA A 10 48.52 25.04 -45.43
N ALA A 11 49.01 23.82 -45.66
CA ALA A 11 48.21 22.59 -45.47
C ALA A 11 48.48 21.85 -44.15
N ARG A 12 49.18 22.48 -43.20
CA ARG A 12 49.56 21.87 -41.92
C ARG A 12 48.84 22.43 -40.69
N ALA A 13 48.01 23.46 -40.86
CA ALA A 13 47.21 24.05 -39.79
C ALA A 13 45.76 23.53 -39.71
N LEU A 14 45.27 22.80 -40.73
CA LEU A 14 43.89 22.29 -40.78
C LEU A 14 43.80 20.75 -40.59
N ARG A 15 44.75 20.15 -39.87
CA ARG A 15 44.72 18.72 -39.53
C ARG A 15 44.79 18.42 -38.03
N ILE A 16 44.63 19.42 -37.16
CA ILE A 16 44.69 19.23 -35.71
C ILE A 16 43.30 19.38 -35.03
N SER A 17 42.29 19.93 -35.71
CA SER A 17 41.03 20.31 -35.03
C SER A 17 39.83 19.36 -35.22
N VAL A 18 39.97 18.21 -35.89
CA VAL A 18 38.84 17.25 -36.05
C VAL A 18 39.05 15.94 -35.26
N LEU A 19 40.22 15.73 -34.64
CA LEU A 19 40.52 14.52 -33.85
C LEU A 19 40.31 14.69 -32.33
N ALA A 20 39.55 15.70 -31.89
CA ALA A 20 39.30 15.94 -30.46
C ALA A 20 37.82 15.77 -30.05
N MET A 21 36.88 15.58 -30.99
CA MET A 21 35.45 15.44 -30.68
C MET A 21 34.94 13.98 -30.56
N VAL A 22 35.82 12.97 -30.59
CA VAL A 22 35.40 11.55 -30.46
C VAL A 22 35.67 10.98 -29.06
N ALA A 23 36.43 11.66 -28.21
CA ALA A 23 36.89 11.10 -26.92
C ALA A 23 36.00 11.40 -25.70
N ALA A 24 34.83 12.03 -25.87
CA ALA A 24 33.95 12.40 -24.75
C ALA A 24 32.60 11.64 -24.75
N ARG A 25 32.58 10.39 -25.20
CA ARG A 25 31.47 9.48 -24.87
C ARG A 25 31.80 8.85 -23.52
N THR A 26 31.40 9.49 -22.42
CA THR A 26 31.33 8.79 -21.13
C THR A 26 30.43 7.58 -21.34
N PRO A 27 30.90 6.34 -21.13
CA PRO A 27 30.01 5.19 -21.19
C PRO A 27 28.96 5.41 -20.10
N LEU A 28 27.69 5.33 -20.48
CA LEU A 28 26.59 5.30 -19.54
C LEU A 28 26.87 4.13 -18.58
N GLN A 29 27.18 4.43 -17.33
CA GLN A 29 27.42 3.41 -16.31
C GLN A 29 26.09 2.70 -16.07
N VAL A 30 25.93 1.51 -16.61
CA VAL A 30 24.78 0.65 -16.33
C VAL A 30 25.02 0.05 -14.95
N VAL A 31 24.22 0.44 -13.98
CA VAL A 31 24.21 -0.20 -12.66
C VAL A 31 23.62 -1.60 -12.85
N THR A 32 24.49 -2.60 -12.88
CA THR A 32 24.08 -4.01 -12.85
C THR A 32 24.12 -4.48 -11.40
N HIS A 33 23.07 -5.16 -10.97
CA HIS A 33 22.97 -5.75 -9.64
C HIS A 33 22.30 -7.13 -9.74
N THR A 34 22.59 -8.02 -8.80
CA THR A 34 21.98 -9.34 -8.72
C THR A 34 21.58 -9.60 -7.28
N VAL A 35 20.39 -10.16 -7.10
CA VAL A 35 19.83 -10.51 -5.79
C VAL A 35 19.90 -12.01 -5.55
N SER A 36 19.93 -12.39 -4.28
CA SER A 36 19.93 -13.77 -3.80
C SER A 36 18.55 -14.20 -3.32
N GLN A 37 18.01 -15.31 -3.83
CA GLN A 37 16.84 -15.96 -3.21
C GLN A 37 17.18 -16.92 -2.05
N SER A 38 18.46 -17.10 -1.72
CA SER A 38 18.88 -17.90 -0.57
C SER A 38 18.59 -17.15 0.73
N GLU A 39 17.55 -17.59 1.43
CA GLU A 39 17.06 -17.00 2.70
C GLU A 39 18.12 -17.07 3.81
N THR A 40 18.99 -18.09 3.82
CA THR A 40 20.08 -18.24 4.79
C THR A 40 21.17 -17.16 4.67
N ARG A 41 21.18 -16.39 3.58
CA ARG A 41 22.08 -15.24 3.42
C ARG A 41 21.55 -13.96 4.04
N VAL A 42 20.28 -13.93 4.43
CA VAL A 42 19.64 -12.74 4.99
C VAL A 42 19.93 -12.68 6.49
N PRO A 43 20.58 -11.60 6.99
CA PRO A 43 20.79 -11.44 8.42
C PRO A 43 19.45 -11.32 9.17
N PRO A 44 19.27 -12.01 10.31
CA PRO A 44 18.09 -11.77 11.14
C PRO A 44 18.05 -10.32 11.64
N GLY A 45 16.85 -9.81 11.84
CA GLY A 45 16.62 -8.49 12.40
C GLY A 45 15.39 -7.78 11.86
N GLN A 46 15.28 -6.52 12.25
CA GLN A 46 14.18 -5.64 11.86
C GLN A 46 14.51 -4.96 10.54
N TYR A 47 13.55 -5.02 9.64
CA TYR A 47 13.57 -4.32 8.36
C TYR A 47 12.35 -3.42 8.26
N GLU A 48 12.52 -2.23 7.68
CA GLU A 48 11.41 -1.31 7.43
C GLU A 48 11.25 -1.10 5.92
N LEU A 49 10.00 -0.87 5.50
CA LEU A 49 9.67 -0.58 4.11
C LEU A 49 10.51 0.61 3.61
N ASP A 50 11.21 0.43 2.48
CA ASP A 50 11.86 1.54 1.82
C ASP A 50 10.79 2.55 1.40
N PRO A 51 10.86 3.83 1.83
CA PRO A 51 9.84 4.83 1.49
C PRO A 51 9.76 5.16 -0.01
N HIS A 52 10.75 4.77 -0.81
CA HIS A 52 10.89 5.11 -2.24
C HIS A 52 10.68 3.92 -3.19
N HIS A 53 10.78 2.68 -2.70
CA HIS A 53 10.77 1.48 -3.56
C HIS A 53 9.66 0.51 -3.17
N TRP A 54 8.41 0.99 -3.29
CA TRP A 54 7.23 0.16 -3.08
C TRP A 54 6.04 0.65 -3.89
N SER A 55 5.06 -0.22 -4.08
CA SER A 55 3.76 0.14 -4.64
C SER A 55 2.67 -0.78 -4.12
N ILE A 56 1.48 -0.22 -3.90
CA ILE A 56 0.25 -0.97 -3.67
C ILE A 56 -0.74 -0.52 -4.73
N THR A 57 -1.01 -1.40 -5.68
CA THR A 57 -2.01 -1.18 -6.74
C THR A 57 -3.14 -2.16 -6.57
N PHE A 58 -4.34 -1.74 -6.91
CA PHE A 58 -5.51 -2.59 -6.85
C PHE A 58 -6.50 -2.19 -7.94
N ASP A 59 -7.29 -3.13 -8.38
CA ASP A 59 -8.30 -2.88 -9.39
C ASP A 59 -9.62 -3.59 -9.08
N VAL A 60 -10.70 -3.09 -9.66
CA VAL A 60 -12.06 -3.62 -9.52
C VAL A 60 -12.79 -3.57 -10.86
N ASP A 61 -13.73 -4.48 -11.07
CA ASP A 61 -14.62 -4.46 -12.23
C ASP A 61 -15.48 -3.19 -12.23
N HIS A 62 -15.56 -2.54 -13.39
CA HIS A 62 -16.31 -1.31 -13.60
C HIS A 62 -17.26 -1.51 -14.79
N PHE A 63 -18.54 -1.72 -14.46
CA PHE A 63 -19.65 -1.95 -15.40
C PHE A 63 -19.44 -3.11 -16.38
N LYS A 64 -18.60 -4.11 -16.08
CA LYS A 64 -18.20 -5.18 -17.02
C LYS A 64 -17.51 -4.68 -18.29
N TYR A 65 -17.11 -3.41 -18.35
CA TYR A 65 -16.37 -2.85 -19.49
C TYR A 65 -14.86 -2.95 -19.30
N SER A 66 -14.37 -2.76 -18.08
CA SER A 66 -12.95 -2.78 -17.77
C SER A 66 -12.70 -3.06 -16.29
N ARG A 67 -11.42 -3.27 -15.95
CA ARG A 67 -10.92 -3.21 -14.57
C ARG A 67 -10.33 -1.83 -14.32
N PHE A 68 -10.82 -1.14 -13.30
CA PHE A 68 -10.39 0.21 -12.96
C PHE A 68 -9.28 0.16 -11.90
N THR A 69 -8.05 0.51 -12.30
CA THR A 69 -6.86 0.46 -11.43
C THR A 69 -6.68 1.73 -10.62
N MET A 70 -6.31 1.55 -9.36
CA MET A 70 -6.08 2.56 -8.34
C MET A 70 -4.83 2.21 -7.54
N ARG A 71 -4.36 3.15 -6.70
CA ARG A 71 -3.19 2.94 -5.83
C ARG A 71 -3.34 3.62 -4.48
N LEU A 72 -2.50 3.20 -3.52
CA LEU A 72 -2.33 3.85 -2.22
C LEU A 72 -0.89 4.36 -2.13
N ASP A 73 -0.74 5.67 -1.96
CA ASP A 73 0.55 6.34 -2.08
C ASP A 73 1.30 6.61 -0.76
N ARG A 74 0.73 6.24 0.40
CA ARG A 74 1.41 6.39 1.71
C ARG A 74 1.22 5.15 2.58
N ALA A 75 2.31 4.47 2.87
CA ALA A 75 2.35 3.31 3.74
C ALA A 75 3.65 3.25 4.53
N THR A 76 3.61 2.51 5.64
CA THR A 76 4.78 2.05 6.39
C THR A 76 4.61 0.57 6.65
N ALA A 77 5.69 -0.21 6.62
CA ALA A 77 5.65 -1.59 7.05
C ALA A 77 6.93 -1.97 7.80
N LYS A 78 6.78 -2.95 8.70
CA LYS A 78 7.88 -3.55 9.45
C LYS A 78 7.89 -5.04 9.16
N LEU A 79 9.05 -5.56 8.81
CA LEU A 79 9.34 -6.96 8.59
C LEU A 79 10.32 -7.40 9.68
N ASP A 80 9.90 -8.34 10.51
CA ASP A 80 10.78 -9.06 11.42
C ASP A 80 11.28 -10.30 10.71
N TRP A 81 12.53 -10.26 10.27
CA TRP A 81 13.16 -11.38 9.57
C TRP A 81 13.90 -12.27 10.56
N ASP A 82 13.51 -13.54 10.60
CA ASP A 82 14.07 -14.54 11.51
C ASP A 82 15.04 -15.49 10.76
N GLU A 83 15.98 -16.12 11.46
CA GLU A 83 16.91 -17.12 10.91
C GLU A 83 16.21 -18.29 10.19
N GLY A 84 14.95 -18.56 10.51
CA GLY A 84 14.12 -19.56 9.82
C GLY A 84 13.54 -19.10 8.48
N GLY A 85 13.91 -17.91 8.02
CA GLY A 85 13.46 -17.35 6.76
C GLY A 85 11.96 -17.02 6.75
N LEU A 86 11.31 -17.15 5.60
CA LEU A 86 9.90 -16.76 5.41
C LEU A 86 8.96 -17.47 6.39
N ASP A 87 9.24 -18.73 6.74
CA ASP A 87 8.37 -19.56 7.59
C ASP A 87 8.32 -19.10 9.06
N ARG A 88 9.32 -18.32 9.50
CA ARG A 88 9.41 -17.78 10.87
C ARG A 88 9.35 -16.26 10.94
N SER A 89 9.29 -15.59 9.81
CA SER A 89 9.27 -14.13 9.72
C SER A 89 7.84 -13.59 9.80
N SER A 90 7.70 -12.32 10.15
CA SER A 90 6.39 -11.66 10.25
C SER A 90 6.42 -10.25 9.68
N VAL A 91 5.28 -9.78 9.15
CA VAL A 91 5.15 -8.44 8.59
C VAL A 91 3.88 -7.76 9.10
N ALA A 92 4.01 -6.49 9.46
CA ALA A 92 2.91 -5.61 9.79
C ALA A 92 2.99 -4.33 8.94
N ALA A 93 1.88 -3.97 8.30
CA ALA A 93 1.78 -2.79 7.44
C ALA A 93 0.64 -1.87 7.90
N THR A 94 0.89 -0.57 7.82
CA THR A 94 -0.10 0.49 8.03
C THR A 94 -0.12 1.36 6.78
N ILE A 95 -1.30 1.51 6.19
CA ILE A 95 -1.53 2.31 4.98
C ILE A 95 -2.47 3.46 5.35
N ASP A 96 -2.16 4.67 4.89
CA ASP A 96 -3.04 5.81 5.08
C ASP A 96 -4.18 5.76 4.06
N ALA A 97 -5.41 5.58 4.53
CA ALA A 97 -6.57 5.45 3.65
C ALA A 97 -6.85 6.73 2.82
N ALA A 98 -6.39 7.90 3.28
CA ALA A 98 -6.52 9.16 2.56
C ALA A 98 -5.50 9.30 1.42
N SER A 99 -4.52 8.40 1.30
CA SER A 99 -3.57 8.37 0.18
C SER A 99 -4.09 7.62 -1.05
N VAL A 100 -5.38 7.27 -1.11
CA VAL A 100 -5.94 6.68 -2.32
C VAL A 100 -5.87 7.67 -3.48
N ASP A 101 -5.37 7.18 -4.61
CA ASP A 101 -5.31 7.84 -5.89
C ASP A 101 -5.99 6.97 -6.96
N THR A 102 -7.06 7.52 -7.53
CA THR A 102 -7.83 6.92 -8.62
C THR A 102 -7.56 7.58 -9.97
N ASN A 103 -6.60 8.51 -10.02
CA ASN A 103 -6.34 9.43 -11.12
C ASN A 103 -7.54 10.34 -11.48
N VAL A 104 -8.56 10.39 -10.61
CA VAL A 104 -9.78 11.18 -10.79
C VAL A 104 -10.10 11.89 -9.46
N PRO A 105 -9.76 13.19 -9.28
CA PRO A 105 -9.87 13.87 -8.00
C PRO A 105 -11.27 13.85 -7.36
N LEU A 106 -12.33 13.85 -8.18
CA LEU A 106 -13.69 13.71 -7.68
C LEU A 106 -13.94 12.32 -7.07
N LEU A 107 -13.45 11.27 -7.72
CA LEU A 107 -13.60 9.91 -7.24
C LEU A 107 -12.77 9.68 -5.97
N ASP A 108 -11.56 10.25 -5.87
CA ASP A 108 -10.77 10.22 -4.64
C ASP A 108 -11.56 10.77 -3.45
N LYS A 109 -12.26 11.91 -3.65
CA LYS A 109 -13.11 12.50 -2.61
C LYS A 109 -14.25 11.57 -2.20
N LEU A 110 -14.88 10.88 -3.15
CA LEU A 110 -15.96 9.93 -2.88
C LEU A 110 -15.45 8.68 -2.15
N VAL A 111 -14.32 8.11 -2.58
CA VAL A 111 -13.71 6.92 -1.95
C VAL A 111 -13.24 7.24 -0.52
N LYS A 112 -12.75 8.45 -0.27
CA LYS A 112 -12.37 8.89 1.09
C LYS A 112 -13.58 9.16 2.00
N GLY A 113 -14.76 9.37 1.41
CA GLY A 113 -15.98 9.75 2.11
C GLY A 113 -16.58 8.68 3.01
N ALA A 114 -17.59 9.07 3.78
CA ALA A 114 -18.22 8.26 4.83
C ALA A 114 -18.87 6.96 4.32
N ASP A 115 -19.28 6.92 3.05
CA ASP A 115 -19.89 5.74 2.41
C ASP A 115 -18.87 4.71 1.89
N MET A 116 -17.58 5.05 1.95
CA MET A 116 -16.46 4.23 1.48
C MET A 116 -15.42 4.08 2.59
N PHE A 117 -14.17 4.53 2.42
CA PHE A 117 -13.12 4.35 3.43
C PHE A 117 -13.36 5.13 4.71
N ASP A 118 -14.11 6.23 4.63
CA ASP A 118 -14.46 7.04 5.79
C ASP A 118 -13.24 7.44 6.61
N VAL A 119 -12.30 8.09 5.92
CA VAL A 119 -10.94 8.37 6.42
C VAL A 119 -10.92 9.29 7.64
N ALA A 120 -12.02 10.02 7.87
CA ALA A 120 -12.20 10.84 9.07
C ALA A 120 -12.34 9.99 10.34
N ARG A 121 -13.00 8.83 10.26
CA ARG A 121 -13.17 7.90 11.40
C ARG A 121 -12.15 6.76 11.36
N TYR A 122 -11.75 6.33 10.17
CA TYR A 122 -10.84 5.20 9.95
C TYR A 122 -9.67 5.63 9.05
N PRO A 123 -8.70 6.40 9.56
CA PRO A 123 -7.61 6.94 8.75
C PRO A 123 -6.63 5.87 8.27
N GLN A 124 -6.65 4.66 8.85
CA GLN A 124 -5.68 3.61 8.59
C GLN A 124 -6.33 2.33 8.06
N ILE A 125 -5.69 1.75 7.05
CA ILE A 125 -5.82 0.36 6.67
C ILE A 125 -4.63 -0.39 7.28
N GLN A 126 -4.87 -1.54 7.91
CA GLN A 126 -3.83 -2.29 8.61
C GLN A 126 -3.78 -3.74 8.12
N PHE A 127 -2.59 -4.29 7.95
CA PHE A 127 -2.37 -5.70 7.68
C PHE A 127 -1.36 -6.27 8.68
N VAL A 128 -1.69 -7.41 9.29
CA VAL A 128 -0.78 -8.14 10.18
C VAL A 128 -0.76 -9.60 9.75
N SER A 129 0.42 -10.09 9.36
CA SER A 129 0.60 -11.49 8.97
C SER A 129 0.30 -12.43 10.14
N THR A 130 -0.30 -13.57 9.84
CA THR A 130 -0.59 -14.62 10.83
C THR A 130 0.06 -15.95 10.50
N ARG A 131 0.23 -16.26 9.21
CA ARG A 131 0.81 -17.54 8.77
C ARG A 131 1.40 -17.42 7.38
N PHE A 132 2.62 -17.93 7.20
CA PHE A 132 3.21 -18.20 5.91
C PHE A 132 3.14 -19.70 5.60
N GLU A 133 2.83 -20.06 4.36
CA GLU A 133 2.80 -21.44 3.88
C GLU A 133 3.64 -21.54 2.62
N ARG A 134 4.78 -22.23 2.71
CA ARG A 134 5.69 -22.40 1.59
C ARG A 134 5.06 -23.24 0.48
N THR A 135 5.13 -22.73 -0.75
CA THR A 135 4.69 -23.43 -1.98
C THR A 135 5.82 -23.61 -2.99
N GLY A 136 6.99 -22.99 -2.74
CA GLY A 136 8.23 -23.21 -3.49
C GLY A 136 9.42 -22.55 -2.79
N ASP A 137 10.62 -22.68 -3.37
CA ASP A 137 11.87 -22.26 -2.71
C ASP A 137 11.88 -20.79 -2.26
N ALA A 138 11.29 -19.90 -3.06
CA ALA A 138 11.17 -18.47 -2.77
C ALA A 138 9.72 -17.97 -2.89
N ARG A 139 8.75 -18.87 -2.70
CA ARG A 139 7.31 -18.58 -2.88
C ARG A 139 6.46 -19.26 -1.83
N GLY A 140 5.34 -18.62 -1.50
CA GLY A 140 4.36 -19.18 -0.57
C GLY A 140 3.12 -18.32 -0.50
N THR A 141 2.18 -18.72 0.34
CA THR A 141 1.00 -17.92 0.65
C THR A 141 1.17 -17.29 2.03
N LEU A 142 0.89 -15.99 2.13
CA LEU A 142 0.89 -15.24 3.38
C LEU A 142 -0.54 -14.92 3.75
N THR A 143 -1.06 -15.59 4.77
CA THR A 143 -2.34 -15.24 5.38
C THR A 143 -2.11 -14.18 6.46
N GLY A 144 -2.97 -13.16 6.48
CA GLY A 144 -2.94 -12.13 7.50
C GLY A 144 -4.29 -11.46 7.71
N ASN A 145 -4.40 -10.76 8.83
CA ASN A 145 -5.58 -9.98 9.20
C ASN A 145 -5.51 -8.60 8.55
N LEU A 146 -6.36 -8.38 7.56
CA LEU A 146 -6.59 -7.08 6.94
C LEU A 146 -7.71 -6.35 7.68
N THR A 147 -7.49 -5.09 8.02
CA THR A 147 -8.47 -4.21 8.63
C THR A 147 -8.71 -3.01 7.73
N ILE A 148 -9.95 -2.86 7.25
CA ILE A 148 -10.39 -1.71 6.45
C ILE A 148 -11.69 -1.19 7.05
N ARG A 149 -11.78 0.13 7.27
CA ARG A 149 -12.98 0.79 7.81
C ARG A 149 -13.49 0.13 9.11
N GLY A 150 -12.55 -0.24 9.99
CA GLY A 150 -12.84 -0.90 11.28
C GLY A 150 -13.23 -2.38 11.20
N ALA A 151 -13.41 -2.96 10.01
CA ALA A 151 -13.70 -4.38 9.84
C ALA A 151 -12.42 -5.17 9.61
N THR A 152 -12.15 -6.20 10.44
CA THR A 152 -11.00 -7.08 10.30
C THR A 152 -11.40 -8.44 9.71
N ARG A 153 -10.67 -8.88 8.66
CA ARG A 153 -10.91 -10.15 7.96
C ARG A 153 -9.57 -10.79 7.57
N PRO A 154 -9.47 -12.13 7.60
CA PRO A 154 -8.34 -12.81 7.00
C PRO A 154 -8.37 -12.65 5.48
N VAL A 155 -7.21 -12.34 4.91
CA VAL A 155 -6.91 -12.36 3.48
C VAL A 155 -5.61 -13.12 3.27
N THR A 156 -5.47 -13.71 2.09
CA THR A 156 -4.28 -14.49 1.72
C THR A 156 -3.65 -13.85 0.48
N LEU A 157 -2.33 -13.69 0.53
CA LEU A 157 -1.53 -13.14 -0.56
C LEU A 157 -0.56 -14.21 -1.05
N ASP A 158 -0.44 -14.37 -2.36
CA ASP A 158 0.64 -15.13 -2.98
C ASP A 158 1.90 -14.27 -2.97
N VAL A 159 2.93 -14.69 -2.23
CA VAL A 159 4.16 -13.93 -2.00
C VAL A 159 5.32 -14.60 -2.72
N THR A 160 6.11 -13.79 -3.41
CA THR A 160 7.43 -14.16 -3.94
C THR A 160 8.50 -13.34 -3.24
N PHE A 161 9.51 -14.02 -2.69
CA PHE A 161 10.76 -13.41 -2.28
C PHE A 161 11.65 -13.23 -3.52
N ASN A 162 11.81 -11.99 -3.97
CA ASN A 162 12.59 -11.68 -5.17
C ASN A 162 14.09 -11.82 -4.89
N GLY A 163 14.50 -11.48 -3.66
CA GLY A 163 15.82 -11.79 -3.15
C GLY A 163 16.38 -10.73 -2.21
N PHE A 164 17.64 -10.95 -1.85
CA PHE A 164 18.42 -10.14 -0.94
C PHE A 164 19.77 -9.74 -1.56
N ALA A 165 20.14 -8.48 -1.39
CA ALA A 165 21.49 -7.98 -1.63
C ALA A 165 21.67 -6.63 -0.91
N PRO A 166 22.92 -6.23 -0.60
CA PRO A 166 23.20 -4.84 -0.28
C PRO A 166 22.86 -3.94 -1.47
N ASP A 167 22.10 -2.87 -1.25
CA ASP A 167 21.76 -1.90 -2.27
C ASP A 167 23.04 -1.30 -2.89
N PRO A 168 23.15 -1.22 -4.23
CA PRO A 168 24.37 -0.77 -4.89
C PRO A 168 24.74 0.69 -4.59
N LEU A 169 23.79 1.54 -4.21
CA LEU A 169 23.96 2.97 -3.95
C LEU A 169 24.16 3.27 -2.45
N THR A 170 23.29 2.74 -1.59
CA THR A 170 23.28 3.02 -0.14
C THR A 170 24.12 2.02 0.67
N LYS A 171 24.44 0.86 0.09
CA LYS A 171 25.12 -0.27 0.74
C LYS A 171 24.33 -0.90 1.90
N GLN A 172 23.06 -0.55 2.06
CA GLN A 172 22.20 -1.12 3.09
C GLN A 172 21.68 -2.48 2.65
N ASP A 173 21.53 -3.39 3.61
CA ASP A 173 20.93 -4.71 3.40
C ASP A 173 19.46 -4.56 2.99
N THR A 174 19.12 -4.97 1.77
CA THR A 174 17.77 -4.80 1.18
C THR A 174 17.18 -6.14 0.74
N LEU A 175 15.90 -6.34 1.05
CA LEU A 175 15.09 -7.48 0.61
C LEU A 175 14.00 -7.00 -0.35
N GLY A 176 13.77 -7.71 -1.45
CA GLY A 176 12.70 -7.44 -2.40
C GLY A 176 11.59 -8.49 -2.36
N PHE A 177 10.34 -8.04 -2.44
CA PHE A 177 9.14 -8.89 -2.45
C PHE A 177 8.13 -8.45 -3.49
N SER A 178 7.41 -9.43 -4.03
CA SER A 178 6.18 -9.24 -4.80
C SER A 178 5.06 -9.99 -4.11
N ALA A 179 3.86 -9.42 -4.07
CA ALA A 179 2.68 -10.12 -3.58
C ALA A 179 1.43 -9.82 -4.40
N GLU A 180 0.59 -10.81 -4.60
CA GLU A 180 -0.71 -10.68 -5.28
C GLU A 180 -1.80 -11.31 -4.42
N GLY A 181 -3.04 -10.85 -4.57
CA GLY A 181 -4.16 -11.48 -3.89
C GLY A 181 -5.48 -10.87 -4.31
N HIS A 182 -6.57 -11.43 -3.79
CA HIS A 182 -7.90 -10.94 -4.05
C HIS A 182 -8.78 -11.04 -2.81
N PHE A 183 -9.73 -10.13 -2.67
CA PHE A 183 -10.71 -10.18 -1.59
C PHE A 183 -12.00 -9.45 -1.97
N SER A 184 -13.09 -9.83 -1.30
CA SER A 184 -14.38 -9.14 -1.40
C SER A 184 -14.36 -7.84 -0.60
N ARG A 185 -14.64 -6.70 -1.24
CA ARG A 185 -14.76 -5.40 -0.57
C ARG A 185 -16.02 -5.30 0.31
N ALA A 186 -17.07 -6.05 0.00
CA ALA A 186 -18.28 -6.11 0.81
C ALA A 186 -18.02 -6.69 2.21
N ARG A 187 -17.03 -7.59 2.38
CA ARG A 187 -16.63 -8.12 3.70
C ARG A 187 -16.14 -7.04 4.68
N PHE A 188 -15.78 -5.87 4.16
CA PHE A 188 -15.33 -4.68 4.87
C PHE A 188 -16.38 -3.55 4.90
N GLY A 189 -17.62 -3.82 4.49
CA GLY A 189 -18.69 -2.84 4.43
C GLY A 189 -18.56 -1.84 3.27
N LEU A 190 -17.70 -2.10 2.29
CA LEU A 190 -17.48 -1.22 1.14
C LEU A 190 -18.37 -1.63 -0.04
N SER A 191 -19.69 -1.64 0.12
CA SER A 191 -20.64 -2.12 -0.90
C SER A 191 -21.18 -1.04 -1.84
N THR A 192 -20.83 0.24 -1.61
CA THR A 192 -21.29 1.37 -2.42
C THR A 192 -21.01 1.15 -3.91
N TRP A 193 -21.96 1.51 -4.78
CA TRP A 193 -21.97 1.29 -6.23
C TRP A 193 -22.08 -0.15 -6.73
N PHE A 194 -22.24 -1.16 -5.87
CA PHE A 194 -22.57 -2.50 -6.34
C PHE A 194 -23.98 -2.53 -7.00
N PRO A 195 -24.19 -3.22 -8.14
CA PRO A 195 -23.25 -4.05 -8.89
C PRO A 195 -22.51 -3.33 -10.04
N ALA A 196 -22.69 -2.02 -10.19
CA ALA A 196 -21.98 -1.24 -11.22
C ALA A 196 -20.45 -1.26 -11.01
N VAL A 197 -19.99 -1.34 -9.76
CA VAL A 197 -18.62 -1.67 -9.40
C VAL A 197 -18.60 -3.04 -8.73
N GLY A 198 -17.78 -3.95 -9.25
CA GLY A 198 -17.66 -5.33 -8.78
C GLY A 198 -17.26 -5.44 -7.30
N ASP A 199 -17.47 -6.62 -6.72
CA ASP A 199 -17.14 -6.87 -5.30
C ASP A 199 -15.69 -7.35 -5.10
N GLU A 200 -15.15 -8.09 -6.05
CA GLU A 200 -13.78 -8.60 -5.97
C GLU A 200 -12.77 -7.50 -6.31
N VAL A 201 -11.85 -7.28 -5.37
CA VAL A 201 -10.67 -6.43 -5.50
C VAL A 201 -9.49 -7.35 -5.74
N ASP A 202 -8.76 -7.11 -6.83
CA ASP A 202 -7.44 -7.70 -7.04
C ASP A 202 -6.38 -6.70 -6.58
N VAL A 203 -5.38 -7.16 -5.81
CA VAL A 203 -4.29 -6.35 -5.27
C VAL A 203 -2.94 -6.88 -5.76
N ARG A 204 -2.04 -5.96 -6.11
CA ARG A 204 -0.64 -6.24 -6.45
C ARG A 204 0.27 -5.32 -5.66
N ILE A 205 1.26 -5.91 -5.01
CA ILE A 205 2.18 -5.25 -4.10
C ILE A 205 3.60 -5.54 -4.57
N GLN A 206 4.42 -4.49 -4.59
CA GLN A 206 5.86 -4.57 -4.75
C GLN A 206 6.48 -3.83 -3.57
N ALA A 207 7.47 -4.42 -2.92
CA ALA A 207 8.06 -3.81 -1.73
C ALA A 207 9.53 -4.17 -1.57
N GLU A 208 10.35 -3.17 -1.30
CA GLU A 208 11.69 -3.34 -0.78
C GLU A 208 11.73 -3.01 0.71
N PHE A 209 12.50 -3.77 1.47
CA PHE A 209 12.66 -3.64 2.92
C PHE A 209 14.14 -3.47 3.26
N VAL A 210 14.45 -2.43 4.03
CA VAL A 210 15.81 -2.01 4.38
C VAL A 210 16.08 -2.32 5.84
N ARG A 211 17.23 -2.95 6.11
CA ARG A 211 17.64 -3.34 7.46
C ARG A 211 17.81 -2.13 8.35
N GLN A 212 17.20 -2.17 9.52
CA GLN A 212 17.40 -1.17 10.54
C GLN A 212 18.67 -1.46 11.36
N PRO A 213 19.39 -0.43 11.81
CA PRO A 213 20.42 -0.61 12.83
C PRO A 213 19.82 -1.34 14.03
N ALA A 214 20.58 -2.27 14.60
CA ALA A 214 20.19 -2.86 15.87
C ALA A 214 19.99 -1.73 16.88
N ALA A 215 18.83 -1.70 17.54
CA ALA A 215 18.60 -0.74 18.61
C ALA A 215 19.76 -0.91 19.62
N PRO A 216 20.37 0.19 20.09
CA PRO A 216 21.42 0.08 21.10
C PRO A 216 20.82 -0.66 22.29
N GLU A 217 21.43 -1.79 22.63
CA GLU A 217 21.09 -2.58 23.81
C GLU A 217 21.02 -1.61 24.98
N ARG A 218 19.85 -1.47 25.63
CA ARG A 218 19.73 -0.63 26.81
C ARG A 218 20.78 -1.12 27.78
N ALA A 219 21.81 -0.32 28.03
CA ALA A 219 22.88 -0.66 28.96
C ALA A 219 22.24 -0.99 30.31
N THR A 220 22.09 -2.26 30.63
CA THR A 220 21.69 -2.78 31.94
C THR A 220 22.87 -2.81 32.91
N GLY A 221 23.84 -1.90 32.70
CA GLY A 221 24.92 -1.66 33.64
C GLY A 221 24.44 -0.75 34.76
N VAL A 222 23.92 -1.32 35.84
CA VAL A 222 23.97 -0.66 37.15
C VAL A 222 25.45 -0.62 37.53
N PRO A 223 26.11 0.54 37.65
CA PRO A 223 27.48 0.58 38.15
C PRO A 223 27.47 0.15 39.63
N ASP A 224 28.21 -0.91 39.94
CA ASP A 224 28.56 -1.32 41.30
C ASP A 224 29.39 -0.20 41.95
N MET A 225 28.71 0.69 42.69
CA MET A 225 29.37 1.62 43.59
C MET A 225 29.74 0.91 44.89
N SER A 226 30.76 0.05 44.82
CA SER A 226 31.47 -0.43 45.99
C SER A 226 32.37 0.69 46.54
N LEU A 227 31.78 1.51 47.40
CA LEU A 227 32.41 2.66 48.04
C LEU A 227 33.34 2.17 49.17
N LYS A 228 34.63 1.96 48.88
CA LYS A 228 35.66 1.83 49.92
C LYS A 228 35.86 3.18 50.60
N ARG A 229 35.20 3.40 51.74
CA ARG A 229 35.49 4.52 52.66
C ARG A 229 36.22 4.01 53.89
N VAL A 230 37.52 4.27 53.90
CA VAL A 230 38.37 4.31 55.09
C VAL A 230 37.94 5.53 55.91
N ILE A 231 37.40 5.35 57.13
CA ILE A 231 37.51 6.35 58.21
C ILE A 231 37.49 5.65 59.58
N ASN A 232 38.53 5.93 60.38
CA ASN A 232 38.69 5.56 61.79
C ASN A 232 37.82 6.44 62.73
N GLY A 233 37.36 5.88 63.86
CA GLY A 233 37.05 6.65 65.09
C GLY A 233 35.57 6.86 65.45
N PRO A 234 35.24 7.15 66.73
CA PRO A 234 34.38 6.26 67.52
C PRO A 234 32.91 6.69 67.65
N VAL A 235 32.10 5.65 67.90
CA VAL A 235 30.67 5.66 68.20
C VAL A 235 30.35 6.52 69.42
N ARG A 236 29.30 7.34 69.31
CA ARG A 236 28.54 7.84 70.45
C ARG A 236 27.05 7.87 70.14
N ASP A 237 26.31 7.26 71.04
CA ASP A 237 24.85 7.20 71.10
C ASP A 237 24.21 8.58 71.07
N GLN A 238 23.04 8.69 70.42
CA GLN A 238 21.93 9.44 70.99
C GLN A 238 20.58 8.99 70.42
N LEU A 239 19.70 8.69 71.38
CA LEU A 239 18.27 8.44 71.25
C LEU A 239 17.54 9.56 70.50
N ALA A 240 16.46 9.22 69.79
CA ALA A 240 15.11 9.67 70.15
C ALA A 240 14.06 9.11 69.18
N ALA A 241 12.97 8.64 69.78
CA ALA A 241 11.74 8.23 69.14
C ALA A 241 11.00 9.42 68.51
N SER A 242 10.18 9.16 67.48
CA SER A 242 8.78 9.57 67.54
C SER A 242 7.92 8.78 66.56
N ALA A 243 6.77 8.35 67.05
CA ALA A 243 5.76 7.54 66.42
C ALA A 243 4.77 8.36 65.58
N CYS A 244 3.86 7.62 64.95
CA CYS A 244 2.58 7.97 64.27
C CYS A 244 2.65 7.54 62.80
N GLY A 245 1.77 6.72 62.24
CA GLY A 245 0.46 6.24 62.67
C GLY A 245 -0.31 5.91 61.39
N HIS A 246 -0.65 4.63 61.20
CA HIS A 246 -1.52 4.06 60.17
C HIS A 246 -2.96 4.63 60.26
N PRO A 247 -3.93 4.41 59.31
CA PRO A 247 -4.08 3.15 58.59
C PRO A 247 -4.64 3.16 57.15
N ALA A 248 -4.56 1.95 56.60
CA ALA A 248 -5.18 1.42 55.39
C ALA A 248 -6.72 1.42 55.44
N ASN A 249 -7.34 1.39 54.26
CA ASN A 249 -8.71 0.92 54.09
C ASN A 249 -8.81 -0.04 52.89
N THR A 250 -9.11 -1.28 53.19
CA THR A 250 -9.51 -2.37 52.31
C THR A 250 -11.03 -2.44 52.30
N GLN A 251 -11.66 -2.45 51.12
CA GLN A 251 -12.99 -3.05 50.98
C GLN A 251 -13.12 -3.86 49.68
N THR A 252 -13.23 -5.16 49.91
CA THR A 252 -13.65 -6.22 49.00
C THR A 252 -15.18 -6.30 49.05
N THR A 253 -15.85 -6.37 47.91
CA THR A 253 -17.26 -6.78 47.84
C THR A 253 -17.43 -7.89 46.80
N HIS A 254 -17.78 -9.07 47.32
CA HIS A 254 -18.36 -10.20 46.59
C HIS A 254 -19.88 -10.03 46.50
N LEU A 255 -20.50 -10.48 45.39
CA LEU A 255 -21.89 -10.96 45.25
C LEU A 255 -22.03 -11.71 43.89
N PRO A 256 -23.05 -12.56 43.66
CA PRO A 256 -22.83 -13.94 43.27
C PRO A 256 -23.35 -14.33 41.87
N ARG A 257 -22.88 -15.50 41.43
CA ARG A 257 -23.36 -16.27 40.26
C ARG A 257 -24.86 -16.61 40.39
N SER A 258 -25.62 -16.37 39.33
CA SER A 258 -26.88 -17.06 39.06
C SER A 258 -26.72 -17.95 37.84
N GLN A 259 -27.17 -19.20 37.98
CA GLN A 259 -27.28 -20.18 36.90
C GLN A 259 -28.71 -20.18 36.36
N GLY A 260 -28.85 -20.31 35.04
CA GLY A 260 -30.10 -20.60 34.34
C GLY A 260 -29.83 -21.52 33.13
N PRO A 261 -30.80 -22.37 32.73
CA PRO A 261 -30.58 -23.65 32.04
C PRO A 261 -30.36 -23.55 30.52
N PRO A 262 -29.94 -24.65 29.85
CA PRO A 262 -29.54 -24.64 28.44
C PRO A 262 -30.76 -24.68 27.52
N PHE A 263 -30.73 -23.88 26.44
CA PHE A 263 -31.63 -24.06 25.31
C PHE A 263 -30.89 -24.68 24.13
N GLU A 264 -31.35 -25.88 23.80
CA GLU A 264 -30.91 -26.72 22.70
C GLU A 264 -31.57 -26.28 21.37
N LEU A 265 -30.88 -26.63 20.29
CA LEU A 265 -31.10 -26.29 18.88
C LEU A 265 -32.51 -26.56 18.35
N VAL A 266 -33.04 -25.65 17.51
CA VAL A 266 -33.72 -26.04 16.27
C VAL A 266 -33.34 -25.08 15.14
N ASN A 267 -32.45 -25.57 14.28
CA ASN A 267 -32.18 -25.03 12.96
C ASN A 267 -33.40 -25.32 12.05
N ARG A 268 -34.06 -24.28 11.52
CA ARG A 268 -35.10 -24.46 10.50
C ARG A 268 -34.80 -23.54 9.30
N TYR A 269 -33.95 -24.06 8.42
CA TYR A 269 -33.72 -23.56 7.08
C TYR A 269 -35.00 -23.75 6.24
N VAL A 270 -35.54 -22.66 5.69
CA VAL A 270 -36.66 -22.66 4.74
C VAL A 270 -36.12 -22.18 3.40
N PRO A 271 -36.03 -23.01 2.35
CA PRO A 271 -35.64 -22.55 1.02
C PRO A 271 -36.83 -21.86 0.32
N PRO A 272 -36.64 -20.71 -0.35
CA PRO A 272 -37.66 -20.20 -1.24
C PRO A 272 -37.76 -21.07 -2.51
N GLN A 273 -38.95 -21.62 -2.70
CA GLN A 273 -39.43 -22.33 -3.88
C GLN A 273 -39.31 -21.47 -5.15
N ARG A 274 -38.85 -22.12 -6.22
CA ARG A 274 -38.82 -21.58 -7.58
C ARG A 274 -40.23 -21.52 -8.16
N HIS A 275 -40.70 -20.31 -8.45
CA HIS A 275 -41.64 -20.02 -9.53
C HIS A 275 -40.97 -18.90 -10.33
N GLY A 276 -40.80 -18.94 -11.65
CA GLY A 276 -41.68 -19.47 -12.66
C GLY A 276 -41.83 -18.36 -13.71
N ARG A 277 -41.02 -18.44 -14.76
CA ARG A 277 -41.37 -18.08 -16.15
C ARG A 277 -42.01 -16.68 -16.37
N TRP A 278 -41.21 -15.71 -16.78
CA TRP A 278 -41.67 -14.64 -17.69
C TRP A 278 -40.88 -14.69 -18.99
N ARG A 279 -41.64 -14.81 -20.08
CA ARG A 279 -41.20 -14.89 -21.46
C ARG A 279 -40.80 -13.50 -21.96
N HIS A 280 -39.87 -13.51 -22.91
CA HIS A 280 -39.66 -12.58 -24.02
C HIS A 280 -40.69 -11.45 -24.13
N ASP A 281 -40.24 -10.22 -23.94
CA ASP A 281 -40.48 -9.10 -24.86
C ASP A 281 -39.58 -7.93 -24.46
N ILE A 282 -39.27 -7.06 -25.42
CA ILE A 282 -38.26 -5.96 -25.38
C ILE A 282 -36.87 -6.39 -25.92
N VAL A 283 -36.87 -7.02 -27.10
CA VAL A 283 -35.86 -6.74 -28.13
C VAL A 283 -36.61 -6.16 -29.33
N ARG A 284 -36.94 -4.87 -29.28
CA ARG A 284 -37.33 -4.00 -30.42
C ARG A 284 -37.80 -2.63 -29.92
N ARG A 285 -36.85 -1.78 -29.54
CA ARG A 285 -36.88 -0.30 -29.64
C ARG A 285 -35.58 0.22 -29.03
N SER A 286 -34.87 1.08 -29.77
CA SER A 286 -33.53 1.64 -29.48
C SER A 286 -32.34 0.96 -30.18
N VAL A 287 -32.53 0.63 -31.46
CA VAL A 287 -31.48 0.82 -32.47
C VAL A 287 -31.96 2.03 -33.29
N VAL A 288 -31.06 2.99 -33.54
CA VAL A 288 -31.31 4.39 -33.95
C VAL A 288 -31.60 5.33 -32.77
N PHE A 289 -30.58 5.59 -31.94
CA PHE A 289 -30.30 6.91 -31.34
C PHE A 289 -28.93 6.86 -30.62
N LEU A 290 -27.84 6.67 -31.38
CA LEU A 290 -26.46 7.07 -31.05
C LEU A 290 -25.49 6.66 -32.18
N PHE A 291 -25.86 6.98 -33.42
CA PHE A 291 -24.89 7.20 -34.50
C PHE A 291 -24.98 8.69 -34.84
N GLY A 292 -24.21 9.48 -34.10
CA GLY A 292 -24.20 10.93 -34.22
C GLY A 292 -23.01 11.57 -33.53
N CYS A 293 -21.82 10.94 -33.60
CA CYS A 293 -20.56 11.53 -33.13
C CYS A 293 -19.32 10.96 -33.85
N LEU A 294 -19.44 10.60 -35.12
CA LEU A 294 -18.27 10.39 -36.00
C LEU A 294 -18.47 11.22 -37.26
N GLY A 295 -18.17 12.52 -37.14
CA GLY A 295 -18.06 13.41 -38.28
C GLY A 295 -16.79 13.08 -39.06
N PHE A 296 -16.92 12.24 -40.08
CA PHE A 296 -15.95 12.17 -41.16
C PHE A 296 -16.08 13.47 -41.97
N THR A 297 -15.22 14.46 -41.71
CA THR A 297 -15.10 15.62 -42.61
C THR A 297 -14.00 15.34 -43.61
N ARG A 298 -14.42 15.12 -44.85
CA ARG A 298 -13.59 15.10 -46.06
C ARG A 298 -12.75 16.37 -46.12
N MET A 299 -11.43 16.23 -46.09
CA MET A 299 -10.49 17.33 -46.24
C MET A 299 -10.60 17.91 -47.66
N SER A 300 -11.10 19.14 -47.76
CA SER A 300 -10.97 20.00 -48.94
C SER A 300 -10.28 21.27 -48.47
N SER A 301 -9.19 21.63 -49.14
CA SER A 301 -8.38 22.79 -48.81
C SER A 301 -9.11 24.09 -49.16
N GLN A 302 -9.13 25.03 -48.22
CA GLN A 302 -8.85 26.44 -48.46
C GLN A 302 -8.86 27.23 -47.13
N GLY A 303 -7.72 27.88 -46.87
CA GLY A 303 -7.55 29.16 -46.15
C GLY A 303 -8.34 29.48 -44.87
N GLY A 304 -7.60 29.56 -43.76
CA GLY A 304 -7.56 30.81 -42.96
C GLY A 304 -8.42 30.92 -41.69
N ARG A 305 -7.68 31.04 -40.57
CA ARG A 305 -7.98 31.78 -39.32
C ARG A 305 -8.72 31.04 -38.18
N ILE A 306 -8.04 30.96 -37.04
CA ILE A 306 -8.47 30.37 -35.75
C ILE A 306 -9.21 31.45 -34.92
N GLN A 307 -10.30 31.07 -34.24
CA GLN A 307 -11.00 31.85 -33.20
C GLN A 307 -11.24 30.95 -31.96
N PRO A 308 -11.32 31.52 -30.73
CA PRO A 308 -11.17 30.78 -29.48
C PRO A 308 -12.47 30.07 -29.03
N VAL A 309 -12.28 28.96 -28.32
CA VAL A 309 -13.34 28.08 -27.81
C VAL A 309 -13.81 28.58 -26.44
N ASP A 310 -15.05 29.02 -26.34
CA ASP A 310 -15.73 29.19 -25.05
C ASP A 310 -17.20 28.74 -25.15
N ALA A 311 -17.76 28.27 -24.05
CA ALA A 311 -19.14 27.82 -23.78
C ALA A 311 -19.53 26.33 -23.86
N THR A 312 -18.69 25.41 -24.37
CA THR A 312 -19.07 23.96 -24.39
C THR A 312 -18.79 23.25 -23.06
N HIS A 313 -17.84 23.72 -22.26
CA HIS A 313 -17.40 23.04 -21.03
C HIS A 313 -18.38 23.19 -19.84
N LEU A 314 -19.22 24.23 -19.83
CA LEU A 314 -20.14 24.50 -18.71
C LEU A 314 -21.42 23.63 -18.73
N ARG A 315 -21.85 23.13 -19.90
CA ARG A 315 -23.08 22.33 -20.00
C ARG A 315 -22.89 20.87 -19.60
N LEU A 316 -21.70 20.32 -19.78
CA LEU A 316 -21.38 18.93 -19.41
C LEU A 316 -21.25 18.73 -17.90
N ARG A 317 -20.78 19.76 -17.15
CA ARG A 317 -20.70 19.71 -15.68
C ARG A 317 -22.08 19.57 -15.01
N LYS A 318 -23.11 20.28 -15.51
CA LYS A 318 -24.46 20.26 -14.92
C LYS A 318 -25.24 18.96 -15.17
N GLN A 319 -24.97 18.26 -16.28
CA GLN A 319 -25.66 16.99 -16.57
C GLN A 319 -25.16 15.83 -15.70
N TRP A 320 -23.92 15.88 -15.24
CA TRP A 320 -23.35 14.86 -14.34
C TRP A 320 -23.84 15.02 -12.89
N GLU A 321 -23.96 16.25 -12.39
CA GLU A 321 -24.48 16.54 -11.04
C GLU A 321 -25.95 16.10 -10.86
N CYS A 322 -26.79 16.17 -11.90
CA CYS A 322 -28.17 15.69 -11.85
C CYS A 322 -28.31 14.16 -11.80
N CYS A 323 -27.32 13.40 -12.30
CA CYS A 323 -27.39 11.93 -12.33
C CYS A 323 -27.07 11.33 -10.95
N ILE A 324 -26.17 11.95 -10.18
CA ILE A 324 -25.80 11.52 -8.82
C ILE A 324 -26.95 11.76 -7.83
N HIS A 325 -27.71 12.85 -7.97
CA HIS A 325 -28.81 13.15 -7.05
C HIS A 325 -30.06 12.28 -7.21
N ARG A 326 -30.23 11.56 -8.34
CA ARG A 326 -31.39 10.68 -8.58
C ARG A 326 -31.23 9.24 -8.11
N LEU A 327 -30.04 8.84 -7.67
CA LEU A 327 -29.77 7.47 -7.23
C LEU A 327 -29.83 7.28 -5.70
N ASN A 328 -30.22 8.31 -4.94
CA ASN A 328 -30.30 8.22 -3.47
C ASN A 328 -31.52 9.00 -2.95
N PRO A 329 -32.72 8.38 -2.79
CA PRO A 329 -33.80 9.03 -2.06
C PRO A 329 -33.55 8.90 -0.55
N PRO A 330 -33.89 9.91 0.27
CA PRO A 330 -33.81 9.78 1.72
C PRO A 330 -34.88 8.79 2.21
N CYS A 331 -34.48 7.82 3.03
CA CYS A 331 -35.42 7.06 3.84
C CYS A 331 -36.12 8.02 4.82
N VAL A 332 -37.41 8.23 4.61
CA VAL A 332 -38.30 8.90 5.57
C VAL A 332 -38.85 7.81 6.50
N HIS A 333 -38.74 8.06 7.81
CA HIS A 333 -39.33 7.25 8.88
C HIS A 333 -40.85 7.32 8.90
#